data_AF-A0A9C7G696-F1
#
_entry.id   AF-A0A9C7G696-F1
#
_cell.length_a   1.000
_cell.length_b   1.000
_cell.length_c   1.000
_cell.angle_alpha   90.00
_cell.angle_beta   90.00
_cell.angle_gamma   90.00
#
_symmetry.space_group_name_H-M   'P 1'
#
loop_
_entity.id
_entity.type
_entity.pdbx_description
1 polymer ?
#
loop_
_entity_poly.entity_id
_entity_poly.type
_entity_poly.pdbx_seq_one_letter_code
_entity_poly.pdbx_strand_id
1 'polypeptide(L)'
;MRIKKSYFILGVILVVAFIVGILSEDKLKKEETWLFNEKNVYETNIKDSWSEFKKEHEFSNDARIGEFSMTLSTVGDFESVKFRLVELEGKKYNIFNYQDCSTCPELQDGEITIWKEKAKSIKNYSELMKADEFFEKLQEVNQQKALTKETASSLFLVRTRHWSDEINSPGEYYSLEGNQLNKIEAGSEQNPHKGYNLQILENTLKDFIPNENTVNIIIGDKTEQ
;
A
#
# COMPACT_ATOMS: atom_id res chain seq x y z
N MET A 1 6.48 -66.15 4.57
CA MET A 1 7.30 -64.95 4.25
C MET A 1 6.45 -63.78 3.69
N ARG A 2 5.25 -63.51 4.24
CA ARG A 2 4.37 -62.39 3.80
C ARG A 2 4.22 -61.27 4.83
N ILE A 3 4.44 -61.58 6.10
CA ILE A 3 4.23 -60.66 7.24
C ILE A 3 5.26 -59.51 7.24
N LYS A 4 6.53 -59.76 6.89
CA LYS A 4 7.59 -58.73 6.85
C LYS A 4 7.37 -57.64 5.79
N LYS A 5 6.70 -57.94 4.67
CA LYS A 5 6.39 -56.95 3.63
C LYS A 5 5.32 -55.95 4.08
N SER A 6 4.39 -56.36 4.94
CA SER A 6 3.29 -55.51 5.41
C SER A 6 3.79 -54.41 6.37
N TYR A 7 4.73 -54.74 7.26
CA TYR A 7 5.35 -53.76 8.16
C TYR A 7 6.24 -52.75 7.41
N PHE A 8 6.89 -53.19 6.32
CA PHE A 8 7.68 -52.31 5.47
C PHE A 8 6.82 -51.26 4.76
N ILE A 9 5.67 -51.68 4.20
CA ILE A 9 4.72 -50.76 3.56
C ILE A 9 4.13 -49.77 4.57
N LEU A 10 3.75 -50.25 5.76
CA LEU A 10 3.21 -49.39 6.82
C LEU A 10 4.23 -48.33 7.28
N GLY A 11 5.51 -48.72 7.42
CA GLY A 11 6.59 -47.82 7.77
C GLY A 11 6.84 -46.74 6.72
N VAL A 12 6.79 -47.08 5.42
CA VAL A 12 6.93 -46.11 4.34
C VAL A 12 5.76 -45.12 4.31
N ILE A 13 4.53 -45.58 4.53
CA ILE A 13 3.35 -44.70 4.59
C ILE A 13 3.47 -43.69 5.73
N LEU A 14 3.92 -44.13 6.92
CA LEU A 14 4.13 -43.24 8.07
C LEU A 14 5.21 -42.19 7.81
N VAL A 15 6.32 -42.58 7.18
CA VAL A 15 7.40 -41.65 6.83
C VAL A 15 6.94 -40.64 5.79
N VAL A 16 6.19 -41.06 4.76
CA VAL A 16 5.64 -40.14 3.76
C VAL A 16 4.62 -39.20 4.39
N ALA A 17 3.74 -39.69 5.27
CA ALA A 17 2.77 -38.84 5.98
C ALA A 17 3.47 -37.83 6.90
N PHE A 18 4.57 -38.21 7.55
CA PHE A 18 5.37 -37.32 8.39
C PHE A 18 6.08 -36.24 7.56
N ILE A 19 6.67 -36.61 6.42
CA ILE A 19 7.31 -35.65 5.50
C ILE A 19 6.26 -34.70 4.90
N VAL A 20 5.09 -35.21 4.50
CA VAL A 20 3.98 -34.37 4.01
C VAL A 20 3.46 -33.45 5.11
N GLY A 21 3.37 -33.93 6.36
CA GLY A 21 3.01 -33.13 7.53
C GLY A 21 3.96 -31.95 7.75
N ILE A 22 5.27 -32.20 7.80
CA ILE A 22 6.29 -31.15 7.96
C ILE A 22 6.26 -30.19 6.77
N LEU A 23 6.23 -30.69 5.53
CA LEU A 23 6.16 -29.86 4.32
C LEU A 23 4.85 -29.08 4.21
N SER A 24 3.76 -29.55 4.83
CA SER A 24 2.49 -28.84 4.89
C SER A 24 2.46 -27.76 5.97
N GLU A 25 3.15 -27.96 7.09
CA GLU A 25 3.34 -26.92 8.12
C GLU A 25 4.22 -25.77 7.61
N ASP A 26 5.29 -26.07 6.87
CA ASP A 26 6.13 -25.03 6.25
C ASP A 26 5.39 -24.24 5.15
N LYS A 27 4.39 -24.84 4.49
CA LYS A 27 3.51 -24.13 3.54
C LYS A 27 2.38 -23.32 4.19
N LEU A 28 2.14 -23.50 5.49
CA LEU A 28 1.06 -22.86 6.24
C LEU A 28 1.54 -21.78 7.21
N LYS A 29 2.86 -21.62 7.40
CA LYS A 29 3.39 -20.35 7.88
C LYS A 29 3.07 -19.29 6.81
N LYS A 30 2.00 -18.53 7.02
CA LYS A 30 1.84 -17.19 6.45
C LYS A 30 3.18 -16.49 6.71
N GLU A 31 4.01 -16.33 5.68
CA GLU A 31 5.12 -15.39 5.77
C GLU A 31 4.46 -14.02 5.89
N GLU A 32 4.48 -13.47 7.10
CA GLU A 32 4.05 -12.13 7.40
C GLU A 32 5.09 -11.17 6.84
N THR A 33 4.94 -10.85 5.55
CA THR A 33 5.81 -9.88 4.89
C THR A 33 5.29 -8.47 5.16
N TRP A 34 6.03 -7.72 5.97
CA TRP A 34 5.73 -6.32 6.27
C TRP A 34 6.17 -5.43 5.11
N LEU A 35 5.34 -4.47 4.69
CA LEU A 35 5.80 -3.45 3.73
C LEU A 35 6.86 -2.56 4.38
N PHE A 36 6.67 -2.18 5.64
CA PHE A 36 7.61 -1.38 6.40
C PHE A 36 8.06 -2.18 7.63
N ASN A 37 9.36 -2.43 7.73
CA ASN A 37 9.94 -3.13 8.87
C ASN A 37 10.21 -2.17 10.05
N GLU A 38 10.44 -0.90 9.74
CA GLU A 38 10.52 0.17 10.71
C GLU A 38 9.14 0.56 11.22
N LYS A 39 9.07 0.96 12.49
CA LYS A 39 7.80 1.40 13.11
C LYS A 39 7.39 2.81 12.73
N ASN A 40 8.33 3.63 12.28
CA ASN A 40 8.15 5.07 12.17
C ASN A 40 8.48 5.57 10.76
N VAL A 41 7.53 6.26 10.14
CA VAL A 41 7.64 6.73 8.75
C VAL A 41 8.79 7.71 8.53
N TYR A 42 9.21 8.46 9.55
CA TYR A 42 10.30 9.44 9.42
C TYR A 42 11.67 8.77 9.33
N GLU A 43 11.78 7.55 9.84
CA GLU A 43 13.00 6.74 9.81
C GLU A 43 12.99 5.75 8.64
N THR A 44 11.83 5.49 8.05
CA THR A 44 11.65 4.56 6.93
C THR A 44 12.15 5.14 5.61
N ASN A 45 12.96 4.37 4.90
CA ASN A 45 13.18 4.58 3.48
C ASN A 45 12.10 3.85 2.67
N ILE A 46 11.02 4.55 2.37
CA ILE A 46 9.81 4.01 1.71
C ILE A 46 10.15 3.35 0.36
N LYS A 47 11.12 3.91 -0.38
CA LYS A 47 11.55 3.37 -1.68
C LYS A 47 12.25 2.02 -1.52
N ASP A 48 13.15 1.92 -0.55
CA ASP A 48 13.89 0.68 -0.31
C ASP A 48 12.96 -0.41 0.26
N SER A 49 12.10 -0.05 1.21
CA SER A 49 11.08 -0.95 1.77
C SER A 49 10.16 -1.50 0.68
N TRP A 50 9.70 -0.66 -0.25
CA TRP A 50 8.94 -1.13 -1.42
C TRP A 50 9.77 -2.06 -2.32
N SER A 51 11.04 -1.74 -2.57
CA SER A 51 11.90 -2.56 -3.42
C SER A 51 12.12 -3.96 -2.84
N GLU A 52 12.26 -4.07 -1.51
CA GLU A 52 12.37 -5.36 -0.81
C GLU A 52 11.06 -6.14 -0.89
N PHE A 53 9.94 -5.50 -0.51
CA PHE A 53 8.60 -6.08 -0.57
C PHE A 53 8.24 -6.59 -1.98
N LYS A 54 8.56 -5.79 -3.00
CA LYS A 54 8.36 -6.13 -4.41
C LYS A 54 9.13 -7.37 -4.82
N LYS A 55 10.39 -7.48 -4.38
CA LYS A 55 11.25 -8.63 -4.68
C LYS A 55 10.74 -9.90 -4.00
N GLU A 56 10.29 -9.80 -2.75
CA GLU A 56 9.78 -10.93 -1.98
C GLU A 56 8.50 -11.51 -2.58
N HIS A 57 7.61 -10.67 -3.10
CA HIS A 57 6.38 -11.10 -3.75
C HIS A 57 6.47 -11.25 -5.27
N GLU A 58 7.68 -11.09 -5.84
CA GLU A 58 7.98 -11.22 -7.27
C GLU A 58 7.08 -10.36 -8.18
N PHE A 59 6.69 -9.16 -7.75
CA PHE A 59 5.89 -8.27 -8.60
C PHE A 59 6.70 -7.75 -9.80
N SER A 60 6.03 -7.61 -10.94
CA SER A 60 6.62 -7.02 -12.14
C SER A 60 6.85 -5.52 -11.99
N ASN A 61 7.70 -4.97 -12.87
CA ASN A 61 7.90 -3.52 -13.00
C ASN A 61 6.68 -2.78 -13.57
N ASP A 62 5.64 -3.51 -13.97
CA ASP A 62 4.41 -2.96 -14.53
C ASP A 62 3.22 -3.09 -13.56
N ALA A 63 3.45 -3.55 -12.33
CA ALA A 63 2.48 -3.49 -11.26
C ALA A 63 2.03 -2.04 -11.04
N ARG A 64 0.71 -1.84 -10.98
CA ARG A 64 0.10 -0.52 -10.81
C ARG A 64 -0.59 -0.40 -9.46
N ILE A 65 -0.42 0.74 -8.81
CA ILE A 65 -1.09 1.06 -7.55
C ILE A 65 -2.54 1.45 -7.84
N GLY A 66 -3.49 0.83 -7.15
CA GLY A 66 -4.91 1.17 -7.23
C GLY A 66 -5.28 2.12 -6.10
N GLU A 67 -5.75 1.55 -5.00
CA GLU A 67 -6.03 2.25 -3.75
C GLU A 67 -4.80 2.16 -2.84
N PHE A 68 -4.43 3.25 -2.19
CA PHE A 68 -3.47 3.30 -1.10
C PHE A 68 -4.03 4.14 0.05
N SER A 69 -3.83 3.66 1.27
CA SER A 69 -4.14 4.37 2.51
C SER A 69 -3.15 3.99 3.60
N MET A 70 -2.63 4.98 4.31
CA MET A 70 -1.70 4.80 5.43
C MET A 70 -2.09 5.73 6.57
N THR A 71 -2.29 5.16 7.75
CA THR A 71 -2.59 5.92 8.96
C THR A 71 -1.36 5.98 9.84
N LEU A 72 -1.03 7.18 10.30
CA LEU A 72 0.14 7.47 11.11
C LEU A 72 -0.27 8.14 12.42
N SER A 73 0.45 7.85 13.49
CA SER A 73 0.35 8.59 14.76
C SER A 73 1.04 9.95 14.67
N THR A 74 0.79 10.83 15.64
CA THR A 74 1.47 12.15 15.73
C THR A 74 2.98 12.06 15.73
N VAL A 75 3.52 10.99 16.30
CA VAL A 75 4.98 10.77 16.36
C VAL A 75 5.52 10.07 15.11
N GLY A 76 4.66 9.77 14.13
CA GLY A 76 5.04 9.16 12.85
C GLY A 76 4.95 7.63 12.82
N ASP A 77 4.40 7.00 13.85
CA ASP A 77 4.33 5.54 13.90
C ASP A 77 3.25 5.02 12.93
N PHE A 78 3.54 3.91 12.24
CA PHE A 78 2.57 3.23 11.40
C PHE A 78 1.47 2.57 12.24
N GLU A 79 0.24 3.03 12.05
CA GLU A 79 -0.95 2.48 12.71
C GLU A 79 -1.65 1.48 11.79
N SER A 80 -1.73 1.81 10.50
CA SER A 80 -2.19 0.89 9.46
C SER A 80 -1.66 1.27 8.09
N VAL A 81 -1.47 0.26 7.25
CA VAL A 81 -1.13 0.42 5.84
C VAL A 81 -2.01 -0.52 5.02
N LYS A 82 -2.67 0.03 4.01
CA LYS A 82 -3.50 -0.75 3.09
C LYS A 82 -3.25 -0.29 1.68
N PHE A 83 -3.07 -1.24 0.78
CA PHE A 83 -3.00 -0.93 -0.64
C PHE A 83 -3.47 -2.07 -1.53
N ARG A 84 -3.79 -1.72 -2.78
CA ARG A 84 -4.12 -2.66 -3.84
C ARG A 84 -3.13 -2.48 -4.99
N LEU A 85 -2.52 -3.57 -5.43
CA LEU A 85 -1.76 -3.64 -6.67
C LEU A 85 -2.55 -4.39 -7.74
N VAL A 86 -2.35 -3.99 -8.99
CA VAL A 86 -2.97 -4.62 -10.15
C VAL A 86 -1.91 -4.91 -11.21
N GLU A 87 -1.83 -6.16 -11.64
CA GLU A 87 -0.97 -6.63 -12.73
C GLU A 87 -1.81 -7.22 -13.86
N LEU A 88 -1.47 -6.89 -15.10
CA LEU A 88 -2.09 -7.50 -16.27
C LEU A 88 -1.24 -8.68 -16.74
N GLU A 89 -1.76 -9.89 -16.57
CA GLU A 89 -1.14 -11.12 -17.06
C GLU A 89 -1.96 -11.69 -18.22
N GLY A 90 -1.46 -11.48 -19.43
CA GLY A 90 -2.15 -11.85 -20.67
C GLY A 90 -3.47 -11.08 -20.85
N LYS A 91 -4.61 -11.72 -20.53
CA LYS A 91 -5.96 -11.14 -20.67
C LYS A 91 -6.70 -11.02 -19.33
N LYS A 92 -6.03 -11.24 -18.20
CA LYS A 92 -6.63 -11.19 -16.87
C LYS A 92 -5.82 -10.26 -15.98
N TYR A 93 -6.54 -9.58 -15.09
CA TYR A 93 -5.94 -8.76 -14.06
C TYR A 93 -5.77 -9.61 -12.80
N ASN A 94 -4.55 -9.71 -12.31
CA ASN A 94 -4.25 -10.23 -10.98
C ASN A 94 -4.24 -9.04 -10.02
N ILE A 95 -5.01 -9.15 -8.95
CA ILE A 95 -5.16 -8.10 -7.94
C ILE A 95 -4.54 -8.63 -6.66
N PHE A 96 -3.63 -7.87 -6.09
CA PHE A 96 -3.02 -8.13 -4.79
C PHE A 96 -3.54 -7.08 -3.82
N ASN A 97 -4.15 -7.50 -2.74
CA ASN A 97 -4.57 -6.60 -1.67
C ASN A 97 -3.73 -6.88 -0.44
N TYR A 98 -3.22 -5.80 0.14
CA TYR A 98 -2.42 -5.79 1.35
C TYR A 98 -3.14 -4.96 2.40
N GLN A 99 -3.18 -5.47 3.61
CA GLN A 99 -3.62 -4.74 4.79
C GLN A 99 -2.78 -5.17 5.98
N ASP A 100 -2.09 -4.20 6.54
CA ASP A 100 -1.44 -4.24 7.85
C ASP A 100 -2.22 -3.30 8.76
N CYS A 101 -2.61 -3.80 9.93
CA CYS A 101 -3.15 -2.95 10.96
C CYS A 101 -2.60 -3.32 12.34
N SER A 102 -1.80 -2.41 12.88
CA SER A 102 -1.19 -2.57 14.19
C SER A 102 -2.15 -2.23 15.34
N THR A 103 -3.24 -1.49 15.08
CA THR A 103 -4.19 -1.01 16.11
C THR A 103 -5.67 -1.15 15.76
N CYS A 104 -6.04 -1.98 14.77
CA CYS A 104 -7.44 -2.18 14.38
C CYS A 104 -8.19 -3.06 15.40
N PRO A 105 -9.33 -2.63 15.95
CA PRO A 105 -10.11 -3.47 16.88
C PRO A 105 -10.67 -4.77 16.26
N GLU A 106 -10.78 -4.82 14.94
CA GLU A 106 -11.37 -5.94 14.18
C GLU A 106 -10.33 -6.98 13.72
N LEU A 107 -9.04 -6.61 13.73
CA LEU A 107 -7.91 -7.50 13.44
C LEU A 107 -7.16 -7.72 14.76
N GLN A 108 -6.50 -8.86 14.95
CA GLN A 108 -5.60 -8.96 16.10
C GLN A 108 -4.43 -8.00 15.87
N ASP A 109 -4.02 -7.26 16.90
CA ASP A 109 -2.90 -6.31 16.82
C ASP A 109 -1.70 -6.98 16.14
N GLY A 110 -1.26 -6.39 15.02
CA GLY A 110 -0.10 -6.86 14.26
C GLY A 110 -0.38 -7.95 13.22
N GLU A 111 -1.64 -8.23 12.85
CA GLU A 111 -1.93 -9.19 11.79
C GLU A 111 -1.85 -8.55 10.39
N ILE A 112 -0.96 -9.10 9.55
CA ILE A 112 -0.95 -8.84 8.11
C ILE A 112 -1.98 -9.73 7.42
N THR A 113 -2.84 -9.08 6.63
CA THR A 113 -3.79 -9.74 5.74
C THR A 113 -3.44 -9.47 4.28
N ILE A 114 -3.08 -10.54 3.59
CA ILE A 114 -2.82 -10.54 2.14
C ILE A 114 -3.84 -11.44 1.46
N TRP A 115 -4.45 -10.95 0.39
CA TRP A 115 -5.30 -11.78 -0.46
C TRP A 115 -5.18 -11.40 -1.93
N LYS A 116 -5.33 -12.42 -2.79
CA LYS A 116 -5.18 -12.30 -4.23
C LYS A 116 -6.49 -12.61 -4.93
N GLU A 117 -6.84 -11.80 -5.92
CA GLU A 117 -8.06 -11.95 -6.71
C GLU A 117 -7.73 -11.88 -8.20
N LYS A 118 -8.66 -12.37 -9.04
CA LYS A 118 -8.56 -12.25 -10.50
C LYS A 118 -9.79 -11.58 -11.06
N ALA A 119 -9.57 -10.60 -11.93
CA ALA A 119 -10.65 -9.89 -12.63
C ALA A 119 -10.47 -9.96 -14.15
N LYS A 120 -11.59 -9.92 -14.88
CA LYS A 120 -11.59 -9.81 -16.34
C LYS A 120 -11.34 -8.38 -16.82
N SER A 121 -11.66 -7.40 -15.99
CA SER A 121 -11.55 -5.98 -16.30
C SER A 121 -11.29 -5.20 -15.01
N ILE A 122 -10.43 -4.18 -15.10
CA ILE A 122 -10.24 -3.18 -14.06
C ILE A 122 -10.55 -1.83 -14.68
N LYS A 123 -11.51 -1.12 -14.08
CA LYS A 123 -11.90 0.22 -14.53
C LYS A 123 -10.68 1.13 -14.42
N ASN A 124 -10.42 1.91 -15.45
CA ASN A 124 -9.34 2.91 -15.51
C ASN A 124 -7.93 2.35 -15.23
N TYR A 125 -7.67 1.07 -15.50
CA TYR A 125 -6.33 0.47 -15.30
C TYR A 125 -5.20 1.25 -15.98
N SER A 126 -5.46 1.78 -17.19
CA SER A 126 -4.49 2.59 -17.95
C SER A 126 -4.13 3.91 -17.27
N GLU A 127 -4.98 4.42 -16.38
CA GLU A 127 -4.81 5.67 -15.62
C GLU A 127 -4.12 5.44 -14.26
N LEU A 128 -3.98 4.18 -13.82
CA LEU A 128 -3.28 3.86 -12.57
C LEU A 128 -1.78 4.14 -12.70
N MET A 129 -1.19 4.72 -11.65
CA MET A 129 0.26 4.96 -11.58
C MET A 129 1.02 3.64 -11.39
N LYS A 130 2.25 3.55 -11.91
CA LYS A 130 3.12 2.42 -11.59
C LYS A 130 3.47 2.43 -10.11
N ALA A 131 3.50 1.26 -9.48
CA ALA A 131 3.78 1.16 -8.05
C ALA A 131 5.19 1.68 -7.70
N ASP A 132 6.20 1.37 -8.51
CA ASP A 132 7.56 1.90 -8.33
C ASP A 132 7.58 3.44 -8.32
N GLU A 133 6.88 4.06 -9.27
CA GLU A 133 6.79 5.53 -9.38
C GLU A 133 6.03 6.12 -8.17
N PHE A 134 4.97 5.45 -7.74
CA PHE A 134 4.18 5.87 -6.58
C PHE A 134 5.00 5.88 -5.29
N PHE A 135 5.72 4.79 -4.98
CA PHE A 135 6.52 4.69 -3.76
C PHE A 135 7.76 5.59 -3.79
N GLU A 136 8.33 5.83 -4.97
CA GLU A 136 9.37 6.86 -5.14
C GLU A 136 8.84 8.26 -4.82
N LYS A 137 7.67 8.63 -5.34
CA LYS A 137 7.03 9.92 -5.04
C LYS A 137 6.61 10.03 -3.57
N LEU A 138 6.13 8.95 -2.98
CA LEU A 138 5.82 8.91 -1.55
C LEU A 138 7.07 9.13 -0.69
N GLN A 139 8.22 8.58 -1.10
CA GLN A 139 9.51 8.85 -0.47
C GLN A 139 9.92 10.32 -0.61
N GLU A 140 9.75 10.94 -1.79
CA GLU A 140 10.04 12.37 -2.00
C GLU A 140 9.16 13.25 -1.10
N VAL A 141 7.86 12.95 -1.00
CA VAL A 141 6.93 13.63 -0.08
C VAL A 141 7.37 13.49 1.39
N ASN A 142 7.80 12.29 1.79
CA ASN A 142 8.32 12.05 3.15
C ASN A 142 9.58 12.88 3.44
N GLN A 143 10.52 12.95 2.49
CA GLN A 143 11.76 13.73 2.61
C GLN A 143 11.52 15.23 2.71
N GLN A 144 10.44 15.73 2.09
CA GLN A 144 9.98 17.12 2.24
C GLN A 144 9.26 17.38 3.56
N LYS A 145 9.21 16.40 4.48
CA LYS A 145 8.55 16.52 5.79
C LYS A 145 7.05 16.83 5.69
N ALA A 146 6.44 16.59 4.53
CA ALA A 146 5.00 16.77 4.38
C ALA A 146 4.19 15.72 5.16
N LEU A 147 4.82 14.58 5.46
CA LEU A 147 4.27 13.56 6.36
C LEU A 147 4.53 13.89 7.84
N THR A 148 5.33 14.90 8.18
CA THR A 148 5.49 15.36 9.57
C THR A 148 4.51 16.48 9.85
N LYS A 149 3.60 16.29 10.81
CA LYS A 149 2.77 17.39 11.33
C LYS A 149 3.03 17.59 12.81
N GLU A 150 3.32 18.83 13.20
CA GLU A 150 3.44 19.26 14.60
C GLU A 150 2.08 19.59 15.25
N THR A 151 0.96 19.31 14.57
CA THR A 151 -0.39 19.73 14.99
C THR A 151 -1.05 18.77 15.98
N ALA A 152 -2.03 19.28 16.73
CA ALA A 152 -2.62 18.66 17.92
C ALA A 152 -3.54 17.43 17.69
N SER A 153 -3.64 16.92 16.46
CA SER A 153 -4.50 15.77 16.11
C SER A 153 -3.77 14.45 16.26
N SER A 154 -4.35 13.45 16.93
CA SER A 154 -3.69 12.20 17.31
C SER A 154 -3.28 11.26 16.15
N LEU A 155 -3.91 11.40 14.98
CA LEU A 155 -3.67 10.56 13.80
C LEU A 155 -3.77 11.37 12.51
N PHE A 156 -3.05 10.95 11.47
CA PHE A 156 -3.26 11.45 10.12
C PHE A 156 -3.31 10.32 9.08
N LEU A 157 -4.15 10.49 8.06
CA LEU A 157 -4.37 9.55 6.97
C LEU A 157 -3.76 10.10 5.68
N VAL A 158 -2.87 9.34 5.08
CA VAL A 158 -2.37 9.53 3.71
C VAL A 158 -3.17 8.60 2.80
N ARG A 159 -3.90 9.13 1.81
CA ARG A 159 -4.64 8.29 0.84
C ARG A 159 -4.55 8.81 -0.58
N THR A 160 -4.68 7.91 -1.54
CA THR A 160 -4.79 8.27 -2.97
C THR A 160 -6.23 8.59 -3.36
N ARG A 161 -6.44 9.66 -4.13
CA ARG A 161 -7.67 9.90 -4.92
C ARG A 161 -7.43 9.69 -6.42
N HIS A 162 -8.49 9.31 -7.13
CA HIS A 162 -8.41 8.94 -8.54
C HIS A 162 -8.17 10.16 -9.44
N TRP A 163 -7.54 9.89 -10.58
CA TRP A 163 -7.18 10.83 -11.65
C TRP A 163 -8.28 11.82 -12.07
N SER A 164 -9.55 11.41 -12.00
CA SER A 164 -10.71 12.20 -12.44
C SER A 164 -11.39 13.00 -11.33
N ASP A 165 -10.94 12.88 -10.08
CA ASP A 165 -11.57 13.59 -8.98
C ASP A 165 -11.17 15.07 -9.05
N GLU A 166 -12.14 15.92 -9.40
CA GLU A 166 -11.95 17.37 -9.39
C GLU A 166 -11.39 17.82 -8.03
N ILE A 167 -10.38 18.69 -8.10
CA ILE A 167 -9.73 19.36 -6.98
C ILE A 167 -10.71 20.37 -6.35
N ASN A 168 -11.70 19.84 -5.62
CA ASN A 168 -12.71 20.60 -4.87
C ASN A 168 -12.69 20.22 -3.38
N SER A 169 -11.59 19.63 -2.91
CA SER A 169 -11.42 19.28 -1.51
C SER A 169 -10.95 20.51 -0.74
N PRO A 170 -11.50 20.83 0.45
CA PRO A 170 -10.92 21.84 1.31
C PRO A 170 -9.43 21.56 1.60
N GLY A 171 -8.66 22.62 1.86
CA GLY A 171 -7.27 22.54 2.29
C GLY A 171 -6.28 23.23 1.35
N GLU A 172 -5.00 23.00 1.62
CA GLU A 172 -3.90 23.51 0.81
C GLU A 172 -3.54 22.54 -0.31
N TYR A 173 -3.00 23.08 -1.41
CA TYR A 173 -2.65 22.33 -2.61
C TYR A 173 -1.17 22.52 -2.96
N TYR A 174 -0.53 21.41 -3.31
CA TYR A 174 0.86 21.35 -3.70
C TYR A 174 1.03 20.47 -4.95
N SER A 175 1.96 20.83 -5.82
CA SER A 175 2.48 19.99 -6.90
C SER A 175 3.86 19.48 -6.50
N LEU A 176 4.12 18.19 -6.72
CA LEU A 176 5.44 17.60 -6.57
C LEU A 176 6.18 17.64 -7.91
N GLU A 177 7.14 18.57 -8.04
CA GLU A 177 7.95 18.76 -9.23
C GLU A 177 9.41 18.38 -8.93
N GLY A 178 9.86 17.26 -9.51
CA GLY A 178 11.08 16.63 -9.06
C GLY A 178 10.95 16.26 -7.58
N ASN A 179 11.86 16.77 -6.74
CA ASN A 179 11.85 16.52 -5.30
C ASN A 179 11.31 17.69 -4.46
N GLN A 180 10.64 18.68 -5.06
CA GLN A 180 10.17 19.88 -4.37
C GLN A 180 8.65 19.98 -4.39
N LEU A 181 8.08 20.39 -3.24
CA LEU A 181 6.66 20.70 -3.12
C LEU A 181 6.43 22.18 -3.38
N ASN A 182 5.77 22.48 -4.50
CA ASN A 182 5.41 23.83 -4.89
C ASN A 182 3.93 24.06 -4.55
N LYS A 183 3.66 25.08 -3.73
CA LYS A 183 2.27 25.46 -3.42
C LYS A 183 1.60 25.96 -4.70
N ILE A 184 0.40 25.45 -4.97
CA ILE A 184 -0.42 25.85 -6.11
C ILE A 184 -1.75 26.40 -5.61
N GLU A 185 -2.37 27.27 -6.41
CA GLU A 185 -3.73 27.71 -6.10
C GLU A 185 -4.69 26.54 -6.31
N ALA A 186 -5.61 26.33 -5.36
CA ALA A 186 -6.70 25.40 -5.53
C ALA A 186 -7.46 25.78 -6.81
N GLY A 187 -7.64 24.82 -7.72
CA GLY A 187 -8.06 25.07 -9.09
C GLY A 187 -9.14 26.14 -9.22
N SER A 188 -8.84 27.21 -9.96
CA SER A 188 -9.92 27.95 -10.63
C SER A 188 -10.51 27.02 -11.70
N GLU A 189 -11.80 27.18 -12.03
CA GLU A 189 -12.50 26.38 -13.07
C GLU A 189 -11.76 26.32 -14.43
N GLN A 190 -10.75 27.18 -14.63
CA GLN A 190 -9.99 27.33 -15.86
C GLN A 190 -8.77 26.39 -15.98
N ASN A 191 -8.22 25.85 -14.88
CA ASN A 191 -7.04 24.97 -14.91
C ASN A 191 -7.18 23.81 -13.90
N PRO A 192 -7.94 22.75 -14.23
CA PRO A 192 -8.00 21.56 -13.39
C PRO A 192 -6.65 20.83 -13.44
N HIS A 193 -5.89 20.84 -12.35
CA HIS A 193 -4.76 19.92 -12.21
C HIS A 193 -5.31 18.49 -12.13
N LYS A 194 -5.05 17.67 -13.14
CA LYS A 194 -5.47 16.27 -13.18
C LYS A 194 -4.31 15.40 -12.75
N GLY A 195 -4.52 14.54 -11.77
CA GLY A 195 -3.41 13.77 -11.25
C GLY A 195 -3.72 12.74 -10.20
N TYR A 196 -2.71 11.92 -9.89
CA TYR A 196 -2.70 11.14 -8.67
C TYR A 196 -2.53 12.10 -7.48
N ASN A 197 -3.57 12.21 -6.65
CA ASN A 197 -3.57 13.10 -5.48
C ASN A 197 -3.33 12.29 -4.20
N LEU A 198 -2.28 12.63 -3.46
CA LEU A 198 -2.07 12.22 -2.07
C LEU A 198 -2.75 13.23 -1.15
N GLN A 199 -3.79 12.79 -0.46
CA GLN A 199 -4.44 13.59 0.58
C GLN A 199 -3.88 13.21 1.94
N ILE A 200 -3.46 14.21 2.72
CA ILE A 200 -3.05 14.08 4.11
C ILE A 200 -4.14 14.73 4.97
N LEU A 201 -4.88 13.91 5.70
CA LEU A 201 -6.03 14.33 6.51
C LEU A 201 -5.71 14.20 8.00
N GLU A 202 -6.08 15.20 8.79
CA GLU A 202 -5.99 15.14 10.25
C GLU A 202 -7.25 14.50 10.84
N ASN A 203 -7.08 13.75 11.92
CA ASN A 203 -8.19 13.20 12.68
C ASN A 203 -8.51 14.08 13.89
N THR A 204 -9.72 14.66 13.93
CA THR A 204 -10.24 15.28 15.15
C THR A 204 -11.25 14.39 15.89
N LEU A 205 -11.94 13.43 15.23
CA LEU A 205 -13.13 12.76 15.79
C LEU A 205 -13.45 11.32 15.29
N LYS A 206 -12.47 10.58 14.74
CA LYS A 206 -12.55 9.22 14.12
C LYS A 206 -13.00 9.14 12.67
N ASP A 207 -13.44 10.23 12.05
CA ASP A 207 -13.74 10.27 10.63
C ASP A 207 -12.72 11.14 9.88
N PHE A 208 -11.96 10.54 8.95
CA PHE A 208 -11.03 11.28 8.08
C PHE A 208 -11.80 12.02 6.97
N ILE A 209 -12.31 13.20 7.32
CA ILE A 209 -13.05 14.09 6.43
C ILE A 209 -12.14 15.26 6.02
N PRO A 210 -12.02 15.56 4.71
CA PRO A 210 -11.26 16.73 4.29
C PRO A 210 -11.82 18.03 4.86
N ASN A 211 -10.94 18.85 5.43
CA ASN A 211 -11.21 20.17 6.00
C ASN A 211 -10.08 21.16 5.61
N GLU A 212 -10.11 22.38 6.15
CA GLU A 212 -9.12 23.42 5.90
C GLU A 212 -7.67 23.04 6.24
N ASN A 213 -7.45 22.04 7.11
CA ASN A 213 -6.12 21.53 7.45
C ASN A 213 -5.64 20.40 6.53
N THR A 214 -6.45 19.99 5.55
CA THR A 214 -6.06 18.95 4.58
C THR A 214 -4.91 19.47 3.73
N VAL A 215 -3.91 18.61 3.50
CA VAL A 215 -2.86 18.87 2.52
C VAL A 215 -3.10 17.95 1.33
N ASN A 216 -3.25 18.53 0.15
CA ASN A 216 -3.42 17.80 -1.11
C ASN A 216 -2.14 17.94 -1.93
N ILE A 217 -1.53 16.82 -2.29
CA ILE A 217 -0.27 16.77 -3.04
C ILE A 217 -0.49 16.03 -4.35
N ILE A 218 -0.38 16.74 -5.46
CA ILE A 218 -0.43 16.15 -6.80
C ILE A 218 0.94 15.55 -7.09
N ILE A 219 0.99 14.22 -7.17
CA ILE A 219 2.22 13.48 -7.39
C ILE A 219 2.36 12.94 -8.81
N GLY A 220 1.29 12.89 -9.61
CA GLY A 220 1.39 12.54 -11.03
C GLY A 220 0.64 13.55 -11.85
N ASP A 221 1.33 14.38 -12.62
CA ASP A 221 0.70 15.31 -13.57
C ASP A 221 1.04 14.86 -15.00
N LYS A 222 0.00 14.76 -15.83
CA LYS A 222 0.19 14.99 -17.26
C LYS A 222 -0.24 16.42 -17.45
N THR A 223 0.73 17.32 -17.39
CA THR A 223 0.54 18.62 -18.01
C THR A 223 0.17 18.32 -19.46
N GLU A 224 -1.09 18.50 -19.81
CA GLU A 224 -1.51 18.55 -21.21
C GLU A 224 -0.75 19.75 -21.80
N GLN A 225 0.40 19.49 -22.45
CA GLN A 225 1.04 20.43 -23.36
C GLN A 225 0.22 20.56 -24.63
#